data_AF-A0A7S0L201-F1
#
_entry.id   AF-A0A7S0L201-F1
#
_cell.length_a   1.000
_cell.length_b   1.000
_cell.length_c   1.000
_cell.angle_alpha   90.00
_cell.angle_beta   90.00
_cell.angle_gamma   90.00
#
_symmetry.space_group_name_H-M   'P 1'
#
loop_
_entity.id
_entity.type
_entity.pdbx_description
1 polymer ?
#
loop_
_entity_poly.entity_id
_entity_poly.type
_entity_poly.pdbx_seq_one_letter_code
_entity_poly.pdbx_strand_id
1 'polypeptide(L)'
;GEQVGLVEKRRRGCRGLDRPCGLAVEPISGHLLVAEAGAQCVSVFSVRSAANNFSYESEHLCDICCEQLGTGLHVPRNGQWSWLSITCTMEGDIIIADCDNHFVYLI
;
A
#
# COMPACT_ATOMS: atom_id res chain seq x y z
N GLY A 1 30.23 -24.04 -21.29
CA GLY A 1 28.82 -24.05 -20.87
C GLY A 1 28.68 -22.93 -19.88
N GLU A 2 28.25 -21.78 -20.35
CA GLU A 2 28.20 -20.54 -19.57
C GLU A 2 26.84 -20.49 -18.84
N GLN A 3 26.85 -20.57 -17.52
CA GLN A 3 25.70 -20.27 -16.69
C GLN A 3 25.50 -18.75 -16.75
N VAL A 4 24.56 -18.32 -17.58
CA VAL A 4 24.11 -16.93 -17.64
C VAL A 4 23.39 -16.64 -16.34
N GLY A 5 24.09 -15.99 -15.42
CA GLY A 5 23.51 -15.47 -14.19
C GLY A 5 22.41 -14.48 -14.54
N LEU A 6 21.15 -14.86 -14.26
CA LEU A 6 20.04 -13.93 -14.19
C LEU A 6 20.37 -12.97 -13.06
N VAL A 7 20.99 -11.83 -13.41
CA VAL A 7 21.07 -10.68 -12.53
C VAL A 7 19.62 -10.29 -12.29
N GLU A 8 19.08 -10.67 -11.13
CA GLU A 8 17.86 -10.07 -10.61
C GLU A 8 18.10 -8.57 -10.65
N LYS A 9 17.51 -7.93 -11.64
CA LYS A 9 17.46 -6.48 -11.73
C LYS A 9 16.54 -6.08 -10.58
N ARG A 10 17.07 -6.04 -9.35
CA ARG A 10 16.40 -5.44 -8.20
C ARG A 10 15.94 -4.09 -8.70
N ARG A 11 14.64 -3.97 -8.94
CA ARG A 11 14.03 -2.70 -9.29
C ARG A 11 14.34 -1.80 -8.10
N ARG A 12 15.26 -0.84 -8.29
CA ARG A 12 15.61 0.11 -7.24
C ARG A 12 14.29 0.75 -6.77
N GLY A 13 14.06 0.75 -5.47
CA GLY A 13 12.85 1.33 -4.87
C GLY A 13 11.71 0.35 -4.57
N CYS A 14 11.82 -0.95 -4.87
CA CYS A 14 10.77 -1.91 -4.50
C CYS A 14 11.00 -2.48 -3.09
N ARG A 15 10.16 -2.07 -2.12
CA ARG A 15 9.95 -2.79 -0.86
C ARG A 15 9.16 -4.06 -1.15
N GLY A 16 9.48 -5.16 -0.45
CA GLY A 16 8.62 -6.34 -0.47
C GLY A 16 7.32 -6.05 0.27
N LEU A 17 6.19 -6.14 -0.42
CA LEU A 17 4.86 -5.99 0.15
C LEU A 17 4.36 -7.33 0.69
N ASP A 18 3.60 -7.33 1.78
CA ASP A 18 3.01 -8.53 2.38
C ASP A 18 1.50 -8.62 2.10
N ARG A 19 1.16 -9.57 1.21
CA ARG A 19 -0.21 -9.80 0.70
C ARG A 19 -0.92 -8.50 0.29
N PRO A 20 -0.36 -7.69 -0.64
CA PRO A 20 -1.03 -6.49 -1.12
C PRO A 20 -2.34 -6.85 -1.85
N CYS A 21 -3.41 -6.11 -1.58
CA CYS A 21 -4.76 -6.46 -2.00
C CYS A 21 -5.53 -5.31 -2.67
N GLY A 22 -5.08 -4.07 -2.50
CA GLY A 22 -5.73 -2.89 -3.08
C GLY A 22 -4.76 -1.74 -3.29
N LEU A 23 -5.09 -0.86 -4.25
CA LEU A 23 -4.30 0.31 -4.61
C LEU A 23 -5.21 1.52 -4.82
N ALA A 24 -4.77 2.69 -4.38
CA ALA A 24 -5.40 3.98 -4.68
C ALA A 24 -4.33 5.06 -4.89
N VAL A 25 -4.66 6.12 -5.63
CA VAL A 25 -3.79 7.29 -5.77
C VAL A 25 -4.48 8.47 -5.12
N GLU A 26 -3.86 9.00 -4.06
CA GLU A 26 -4.39 10.15 -3.34
C GLU A 26 -4.28 11.40 -4.24
N PRO A 27 -5.37 12.15 -4.46
CA PRO A 27 -5.42 13.14 -5.54
C PRO A 27 -4.68 14.46 -5.23
N ILE A 28 -4.31 14.72 -3.98
CA ILE A 28 -3.72 16.00 -3.55
C ILE A 28 -2.19 15.94 -3.69
N SER A 29 -1.58 14.93 -3.09
CA SER A 29 -0.15 14.62 -3.08
C SER A 29 0.28 13.74 -4.25
N GLY A 30 -0.64 13.01 -4.89
CA GLY A 30 -0.33 12.04 -5.93
C GLY A 30 0.37 10.78 -5.38
N HIS A 31 0.34 10.55 -4.07
CA HIS A 31 0.94 9.37 -3.47
C HIS A 31 0.15 8.11 -3.81
N LEU A 32 0.88 7.03 -4.07
CA LEU A 32 0.31 5.69 -4.24
C LEU A 32 0.11 5.08 -2.85
N LEU A 33 -1.13 4.71 -2.56
CA LEU A 33 -1.54 4.00 -1.36
C LEU A 33 -1.68 2.52 -1.69
N VAL A 34 -1.07 1.66 -0.88
CA VAL A 34 -1.12 0.21 -1.03
C VAL A 34 -1.72 -0.39 0.22
N ALA A 35 -2.86 -1.06 0.08
CA ALA A 35 -3.45 -1.87 1.12
C ALA A 35 -2.63 -3.17 1.28
N GLU A 36 -1.94 -3.35 2.41
CA GLU A 36 -1.15 -4.55 2.72
C GLU A 36 -1.86 -5.40 3.77
N ALA A 37 -2.61 -6.42 3.34
CA ALA A 37 -3.39 -7.29 4.23
C ALA A 37 -2.52 -8.11 5.19
N GLY A 38 -1.34 -8.54 4.74
CA GLY A 38 -0.39 -9.31 5.56
C GLY A 38 0.31 -8.44 6.60
N ALA A 39 0.72 -7.23 6.21
CA ALA A 39 1.37 -6.26 7.10
C ALA A 39 0.38 -5.48 7.98
N GLN A 40 -0.93 -5.56 7.69
CA GLN A 40 -2.00 -4.86 8.43
C GLN A 40 -1.82 -3.33 8.41
N CYS A 41 -1.36 -2.78 7.29
CA CYS A 41 -1.08 -1.35 7.14
C CYS A 41 -1.31 -0.86 5.71
N VAL A 42 -1.57 0.43 5.57
CA VAL A 42 -1.55 1.09 4.25
C VAL A 42 -0.16 1.67 4.06
N SER A 43 0.54 1.20 3.04
CA SER A 43 1.85 1.74 2.72
C SER A 43 1.75 2.84 1.68
N VAL A 44 2.42 3.95 1.96
CA VAL A 44 2.39 5.16 1.15
C VAL A 44 3.68 5.26 0.35
N PHE A 45 3.55 5.47 -0.96
CA PHE A 45 4.68 5.61 -1.86
C PHE A 45 4.62 6.90 -2.67
N SER A 46 5.76 7.57 -2.83
CA SER A 46 5.95 8.52 -3.93
C SER A 46 6.38 7.74 -5.16
N VAL A 47 5.71 7.97 -6.29
CA VAL A 47 6.08 7.36 -7.58
C VAL A 47 6.37 8.47 -8.57
N ARG A 48 7.57 8.47 -9.14
CA ARG A 48 8.03 9.51 -10.07
C ARG A 48 8.57 8.87 -11.33
N SER A 49 8.33 9.52 -12.48
CA SER A 49 9.02 9.17 -13.71
C SER A 49 10.46 9.65 -13.61
N ALA A 50 11.42 8.77 -13.85
CA ALA A 50 12.81 9.16 -13.99
C ALA A 50 13.01 9.94 -15.31
N ALA A 51 14.01 10.83 -15.31
CA ALA A 51 14.26 11.82 -16.37
C ALA A 51 14.54 11.22 -17.76
N ASN A 52 14.73 9.90 -17.84
CA ASN A 52 14.99 9.14 -19.07
C ASN A 52 13.71 8.47 -19.65
N ASN A 53 12.52 8.92 -19.24
CA ASN A 53 11.20 8.65 -19.85
C ASN A 53 10.73 7.18 -19.96
N PHE A 54 11.50 6.20 -19.48
CA PHE A 54 11.14 4.77 -19.53
C PHE A 54 11.38 4.05 -18.20
N SER A 55 11.64 4.78 -17.12
CA SER A 55 11.78 4.19 -15.80
C SER A 55 11.00 4.99 -14.75
N TYR A 56 10.51 4.28 -13.75
CA TYR A 56 9.82 4.84 -12.60
C TYR A 56 10.63 4.52 -11.36
N GLU A 57 10.71 5.50 -10.47
CA GLU A 57 11.28 5.35 -9.14
C GLU A 57 10.13 5.40 -8.14
N SER A 58 10.11 4.43 -7.24
CA SER A 58 9.21 4.41 -6.09
C SER A 58 10.00 4.59 -4.81
N GLU A 59 9.50 5.44 -3.93
CA GLU A 59 10.04 5.65 -2.59
C GLU A 59 8.93 5.37 -1.59
N HIS A 60 9.18 4.48 -0.63
CA HIS A 60 8.29 4.26 0.50
C HIS A 60 8.41 5.44 1.46
N LEU A 61 7.29 6.09 1.75
CA LEU A 61 7.26 7.29 2.60
C LEU A 61 6.94 6.92 4.05
N CYS A 62 5.88 6.15 4.27
CA CYS A 62 5.43 5.71 5.58
C CYS A 62 4.43 4.56 5.48
N ASP A 63 4.15 3.95 6.64
CA ASP A 63 3.04 3.02 6.84
C ASP A 63 1.98 3.70 7.72
N ILE A 64 0.72 3.62 7.32
CA ILE A 64 -0.43 4.03 8.12
C ILE A 64 -0.98 2.77 8.80
N CYS A 65 -0.81 2.69 10.12
CA CYS A 65 -1.18 1.51 10.91
C CYS A 65 -2.56 1.66 11.58
N CYS A 66 -3.19 0.53 11.90
CA CYS A 66 -4.49 0.43 12.58
C CYS A 66 -4.64 1.30 13.85
N GLU A 67 -3.56 1.57 14.60
CA GLU A 67 -3.63 2.46 15.77
C GLU A 67 -3.92 3.93 15.41
N GLN A 68 -3.53 4.37 14.22
CA GLN A 68 -3.84 5.72 13.71
C GLN A 68 -5.18 5.77 12.97
N LEU A 69 -5.80 4.63 12.62
CA LEU A 69 -7.11 4.55 11.95
C LEU A 69 -8.31 4.76 12.91
N GLY A 70 -8.05 5.33 14.09
CA GLY A 70 -9.02 6.12 14.85
C GLY A 70 -10.20 5.41 15.52
N THR A 71 -10.35 4.08 15.44
CA THR A 71 -11.52 3.43 16.09
C THR A 71 -11.21 2.73 17.41
N GLY A 72 -9.97 2.30 17.67
CA GLY A 72 -9.58 1.67 18.94
C GLY A 72 -10.42 0.44 19.38
N LEU A 73 -11.34 -0.05 18.53
CA LEU A 73 -12.39 -0.97 18.94
C LEU A 73 -12.29 -2.36 18.30
N HIS A 74 -11.52 -2.52 17.21
CA HIS A 74 -11.52 -3.77 16.46
C HIS A 74 -10.10 -4.16 16.02
N VAL A 75 -9.38 -4.82 16.93
CA VAL A 75 -8.35 -5.79 16.54
C VAL A 75 -9.08 -6.90 15.74
N PRO A 76 -8.57 -7.36 14.59
CA PRO A 76 -9.20 -8.45 13.85
C PRO A 76 -9.35 -9.64 14.79
N ARG A 77 -10.59 -10.11 15.01
CA ARG A 77 -10.85 -11.20 15.98
C ARG A 77 -10.04 -12.46 15.71
N ASN A 78 -9.57 -12.64 14.47
CA ASN A 78 -8.83 -13.81 14.01
C ASN A 78 -7.43 -13.48 13.46
N GLY A 79 -6.89 -12.28 13.72
CA GLY A 79 -5.49 -11.95 13.36
C GLY A 79 -5.19 -11.85 11.86
N GLN A 80 -6.20 -11.81 11.00
CA GLN A 80 -6.05 -11.53 9.57
C GLN A 80 -6.98 -10.36 9.22
N TRP A 81 -6.40 -9.31 8.65
CA TRP A 81 -7.15 -8.35 7.88
C TRP A 81 -7.20 -8.89 6.46
N SER A 82 -8.38 -8.98 5.88
CA SER A 82 -8.52 -9.08 4.43
C SER A 82 -9.09 -7.75 3.97
N TRP A 83 -8.22 -6.75 3.90
CA TRP A 83 -8.57 -5.53 3.18
C TRP A 83 -8.92 -5.94 1.75
N LEU A 84 -10.12 -5.64 1.29
CA LEU A 84 -10.54 -5.99 -0.07
C LEU A 84 -10.20 -4.88 -1.06
N SER A 85 -10.29 -3.64 -0.61
CA SER A 85 -10.18 -2.47 -1.47
C SER A 85 -9.86 -1.24 -0.64
N ILE A 86 -9.14 -0.32 -1.27
CA ILE A 86 -8.83 1.02 -0.77
C ILE A 86 -9.26 2.02 -1.84
N THR A 87 -9.82 3.15 -1.42
CA THR A 87 -10.08 4.32 -2.26
C THR A 87 -9.80 5.57 -1.44
N CYS A 88 -9.79 6.73 -2.07
CA CYS A 88 -9.65 8.01 -1.38
C CYS A 88 -10.66 9.03 -1.91
N THR A 89 -11.01 10.01 -1.07
CA THR A 89 -11.83 11.16 -1.44
C THR A 89 -10.98 12.22 -2.14
N MET A 90 -11.61 13.27 -2.69
CA MET A 90 -10.88 14.38 -3.30
C MET A 90 -10.18 15.27 -2.27
N GLU A 91 -10.66 15.19 -1.03
CA GLU A 91 -10.16 15.85 0.16
C GLU A 91 -8.95 15.13 0.77
N GLY A 92 -8.64 13.92 0.30
CA GLY A 92 -7.49 13.13 0.75
C GLY A 92 -7.82 12.09 1.83
N ASP A 93 -9.09 11.96 2.23
CA ASP A 93 -9.48 10.92 3.18
C ASP A 93 -9.33 9.54 2.54
N ILE A 94 -8.89 8.55 3.31
CA ILE A 94 -8.67 7.18 2.84
C ILE A 94 -9.82 6.30 3.34
N ILE A 95 -10.45 5.58 2.42
CA ILE A 95 -11.54 4.65 2.69
C ILE A 95 -11.04 3.22 2.46
N ILE A 96 -11.15 2.36 3.48
CA ILE A 96 -10.74 0.96 3.41
C ILE A 96 -11.93 0.05 3.68
N ALA A 97 -12.18 -0.88 2.77
CA ALA A 97 -13.13 -1.96 2.97
C ALA A 97 -12.42 -3.16 3.59
N ASP A 98 -12.84 -3.54 4.80
CA ASP A 98 -12.33 -4.71 5.51
C ASP A 98 -13.41 -5.78 5.59
N CYS A 99 -13.26 -6.81 4.76
CA CYS A 99 -14.32 -7.82 4.63
C CYS A 99 -14.42 -8.76 5.83
N ASP A 100 -13.29 -9.00 6.50
CA ASP A 100 -13.24 -9.99 7.58
C ASP A 100 -13.84 -9.43 8.87
N ASN A 101 -13.76 -8.11 9.06
CA ASN A 101 -14.44 -7.43 10.16
C ASN A 101 -15.80 -6.83 9.77
N HIS A 102 -16.20 -6.91 8.50
CA HIS A 102 -17.46 -6.37 7.97
C HIS A 102 -17.62 -4.85 8.18
N PHE A 103 -16.51 -4.11 8.15
CA PHE A 103 -16.50 -2.66 8.34
C PHE A 103 -15.91 -1.94 7.13
N VAL A 104 -16.26 -0.66 7.02
CA VAL A 104 -15.57 0.30 6.18
C VAL A 104 -14.96 1.36 7.11
N TYR A 105 -13.67 1.60 6.96
CA TYR A 105 -12.93 2.59 7.72
C TYR A 105 -12.75 3.85 6.89
N LEU A 106 -12.85 5.01 7.54
CA LEU A 106 -12.48 6.32 7.01
C LEU A 106 -11.29 6.83 7.83
N ILE A 107 -10.30 7.38 7.15
CA ILE A 107 -8.98 7.72 7.69
C ILE A 107 -8.60 9.11 7.20
#